data_AF-A0A6A4WTW9-F1
#
_entry.id   AF-A0A6A4WTW9-F1
#
_cell.length_a   1.000
_cell.length_b   1.000
_cell.length_c   1.000
_cell.angle_alpha   90.00
_cell.angle_beta   90.00
_cell.angle_gamma   90.00
#
_symmetry.space_group_name_H-M   'P 1'
#
loop_
_entity.id
_entity.type
_entity.pdbx_description
1 polymer ?
#
loop_
_entity_poly.entity_id
_entity_poly.type
_entity_poly.pdbx_seq_one_letter_code
_entity_poly.pdbx_strand_id
1 'polypeptide(L)'
;MREHATLLLMAICVDEWNVDQLLEGGKGPPSERELRLRLGRTLVLRAISDGVSFRPTAPFWEGWWKENIPLLIHTAPLLLQWWHYGHSGTHYQQCCLFMAWTVVDPADLVSGEPVTSSPASDIVTVDVTPLTNLLTRSDLVYLLGDPDRVATWCSQQLRRPLEERRAGLTADLNTPRGRAELLLRPERVFTNCNRAPP
;
A
#
# COMPACT_ATOMS: atom_id res chain seq x y z
N MET A 1 -8.66 22.84 -7.03
CA MET A 1 -8.89 21.42 -7.38
C MET A 1 -8.51 20.46 -6.26
N ARG A 2 -7.28 20.52 -5.69
CA ARG A 2 -6.85 19.61 -4.60
C ARG A 2 -7.79 19.65 -3.37
N GLU A 3 -8.13 20.83 -2.83
CA GLU A 3 -9.02 20.93 -1.65
C GLU A 3 -10.42 20.33 -1.86
N HIS A 4 -11.03 20.56 -3.03
CA HIS A 4 -12.36 20.02 -3.33
C HIS A 4 -12.32 18.49 -3.53
N ALA A 5 -11.23 17.97 -4.12
CA ALA A 5 -10.99 16.53 -4.20
C ALA A 5 -10.72 15.91 -2.82
N THR A 6 -9.99 16.59 -1.95
CA THR A 6 -9.74 16.14 -0.57
C THR A 6 -11.04 16.02 0.22
N LEU A 7 -11.94 17.01 0.13
CA LEU A 7 -13.25 16.97 0.83
C LEU A 7 -14.17 15.87 0.28
N LEU A 8 -14.19 15.66 -1.04
CA LEU A 8 -14.94 14.56 -1.67
C LEU A 8 -14.37 13.19 -1.29
N LEU A 9 -13.05 13.03 -1.27
CA LEU A 9 -12.39 11.81 -0.84
C LEU A 9 -12.68 11.54 0.64
N MET A 10 -12.58 12.55 1.51
CA MET A 10 -12.95 12.42 2.92
C MET A 10 -14.40 11.95 3.10
N ALA A 11 -15.35 12.48 2.31
CA ALA A 11 -16.74 12.06 2.37
C ALA A 11 -16.93 10.59 1.91
N ILE A 12 -16.32 10.20 0.80
CA ILE A 12 -16.40 8.83 0.26
C ILE A 12 -15.78 7.81 1.23
N CYS A 13 -14.66 8.16 1.86
CA CYS A 13 -13.97 7.28 2.80
C CYS A 13 -14.75 7.07 4.11
N VAL A 14 -15.59 8.02 4.51
CA VAL A 14 -16.44 7.90 5.72
C VAL A 14 -17.57 6.89 5.51
N ASP A 15 -18.12 6.79 4.29
CA ASP A 15 -19.22 5.87 3.99
C ASP A 15 -18.77 4.42 3.76
N GLU A 16 -17.55 4.21 3.27
CA GLU A 16 -17.04 2.85 2.99
C GLU A 16 -16.22 2.23 4.12
N TRP A 17 -15.64 3.00 5.05
CA TRP A 17 -14.63 2.50 5.98
C TRP A 17 -15.08 2.47 7.43
N ASN A 18 -14.44 1.58 8.20
CA ASN A 18 -14.70 1.44 9.62
C ASN A 18 -14.30 2.73 10.36
N VAL A 19 -15.33 3.51 10.72
CA VAL A 19 -15.23 4.79 11.42
C VAL A 19 -14.48 4.65 12.76
N ASP A 20 -14.49 3.47 13.39
CA ASP A 20 -13.78 3.24 14.65
C ASP A 20 -12.26 3.44 14.52
N GLN A 21 -11.66 3.08 13.38
CA GLN A 21 -10.23 3.34 13.12
C GLN A 21 -9.93 4.83 12.90
N LEU A 22 -10.88 5.58 12.32
CA LEU A 22 -10.75 7.03 12.12
C LEU A 22 -10.95 7.80 13.43
N LEU A 23 -11.65 7.21 14.41
CA LEU A 23 -11.95 7.81 15.71
C LEU A 23 -11.01 7.37 16.84
N GLU A 24 -10.04 6.48 16.60
CA GLU A 24 -9.02 6.10 17.60
C GLU A 24 -8.35 7.33 18.22
N GLY A 25 -8.44 7.51 19.55
CA GLY A 25 -7.58 8.46 20.29
C GLY A 25 -8.24 9.57 21.11
N GLY A 26 -9.58 9.63 21.30
CA GLY A 26 -10.13 10.62 22.26
C GLY A 26 -11.66 10.74 22.34
N LYS A 27 -12.15 11.47 23.34
CA LYS A 27 -13.59 11.73 23.61
C LYS A 27 -14.16 12.96 22.89
N GLY A 28 -13.41 13.59 21.99
CA GLY A 28 -13.81 14.81 21.28
C GLY A 28 -13.57 14.73 19.76
N PRO A 29 -14.17 15.62 18.97
CA PRO A 29 -13.99 15.62 17.52
C PRO A 29 -12.52 15.94 17.16
N PRO A 30 -11.89 15.15 16.27
CA PRO A 30 -10.50 15.37 15.86
C PRO A 30 -10.38 16.68 15.07
N SER A 31 -9.20 17.31 15.14
CA SER A 31 -8.88 18.44 14.26
C SER A 31 -8.81 17.99 12.79
N GLU A 32 -8.98 18.91 11.83
CA GLU A 32 -8.90 18.59 10.40
C GLU A 32 -7.55 17.95 10.01
N ARG A 33 -6.44 18.46 10.58
CA ARG A 33 -5.10 17.88 10.38
C ARG A 33 -5.03 16.45 10.92
N GLU A 34 -5.56 16.21 12.10
CA GLU A 34 -5.57 14.88 12.71
C GLU A 34 -6.45 13.89 11.93
N LEU A 35 -7.61 14.34 11.45
CA LEU A 35 -8.48 13.55 10.60
C LEU A 35 -7.79 13.17 9.28
N ARG A 36 -7.08 14.12 8.65
CA ARG A 36 -6.28 13.85 7.44
C ARG A 36 -5.18 12.82 7.68
N LEU A 37 -4.46 12.92 8.80
CA LEU A 37 -3.41 11.96 9.15
C LEU A 37 -3.97 10.56 9.40
N ARG A 38 -5.07 10.46 10.14
CA ARG A 38 -5.76 9.17 10.38
C ARG A 38 -6.29 8.57 9.08
N LEU A 39 -6.91 9.39 8.23
CA LEU A 39 -7.40 8.96 6.93
C LEU A 39 -6.26 8.48 6.02
N GLY A 40 -5.14 9.21 5.99
CA GLY A 40 -3.93 8.82 5.29
C GLY A 40 -3.37 7.48 5.79
N ARG A 41 -3.30 7.27 7.10
CA ARG A 41 -2.90 5.99 7.72
C ARG A 41 -3.81 4.84 7.28
N THR A 42 -5.13 5.02 7.33
CA THR A 42 -6.10 4.00 6.90
C THR A 42 -5.95 3.64 5.42
N LEU A 43 -5.75 4.66 4.57
CA LEU A 43 -5.49 4.46 3.15
C LEU A 43 -4.21 3.65 2.89
N VAL A 44 -3.13 3.94 3.61
CA VAL A 44 -1.86 3.22 3.48
C VAL A 44 -2.02 1.76 3.94
N LEU A 45 -2.69 1.53 5.08
CA LEU A 45 -3.02 0.19 5.56
C LEU A 45 -3.80 -0.61 4.51
N ARG A 46 -4.82 0.00 3.91
CA ARG A 46 -5.63 -0.62 2.87
C ARG A 46 -4.82 -0.92 1.62
N ALA A 47 -3.99 0.02 1.19
CA ALA A 47 -3.11 -0.15 0.03
C ALA A 47 -2.17 -1.36 0.19
N ILE A 48 -1.62 -1.55 1.39
CA ILE A 48 -0.74 -2.68 1.70
C ILE A 48 -1.55 -3.99 1.73
N SER A 49 -2.67 -4.01 2.45
CA SER A 49 -3.54 -5.18 2.56
C SER A 49 -4.03 -5.66 1.20
N ASP A 50 -4.53 -4.75 0.36
CA ASP A 50 -5.07 -5.08 -0.96
C ASP A 50 -3.96 -5.47 -1.94
N GLY A 51 -2.82 -4.76 -1.88
CA GLY A 51 -1.63 -5.11 -2.67
C GLY A 51 -1.12 -6.51 -2.36
N VAL A 52 -1.23 -6.97 -1.10
CA VAL A 52 -0.88 -8.35 -0.72
C VAL A 52 -1.99 -9.33 -1.09
N SER A 53 -3.25 -9.05 -0.73
CA SER A 53 -4.37 -9.99 -0.84
C SER A 53 -4.80 -10.27 -2.28
N PHE A 54 -4.76 -9.27 -3.14
CA PHE A 54 -5.23 -9.33 -4.53
C PHE A 54 -4.07 -9.29 -5.54
N ARG A 55 -2.85 -9.62 -5.11
CA ARG A 55 -1.74 -9.78 -6.06
C ARG A 55 -2.03 -10.95 -7.01
N PRO A 56 -1.56 -10.91 -8.26
CA PRO A 56 -1.77 -11.99 -9.21
C PRO A 56 -1.29 -13.37 -8.76
N THR A 57 -0.34 -13.42 -7.82
CA THR A 57 0.23 -14.65 -7.26
C THR A 57 -0.44 -15.11 -5.95
N ALA A 58 -1.48 -14.44 -5.46
CA ALA A 58 -2.19 -14.85 -4.24
C ALA A 58 -3.20 -15.99 -4.55
N PRO A 59 -3.39 -16.95 -3.63
CA PRO A 59 -4.37 -18.02 -3.79
C PRO A 59 -5.81 -17.53 -4.00
N PHE A 60 -6.15 -16.39 -3.36
CA PHE A 60 -7.47 -15.76 -3.49
C PHE A 60 -7.75 -15.26 -4.92
N TRP A 61 -6.70 -14.86 -5.63
CA TRP A 61 -6.80 -14.39 -7.02
C TRP A 61 -7.16 -15.53 -7.98
N GLU A 62 -6.65 -16.74 -7.76
CA GLU A 62 -6.95 -17.91 -8.59
C GLU A 62 -8.42 -18.33 -8.46
N GLY A 63 -8.98 -18.31 -7.25
CA GLY A 63 -10.40 -18.59 -7.00
C GLY A 63 -11.31 -17.58 -7.71
N TRP A 64 -11.02 -16.29 -7.55
CA TRP A 64 -11.77 -15.22 -8.21
C TRP A 64 -11.74 -15.33 -9.75
N TRP A 65 -10.58 -15.67 -10.33
CA TRP A 65 -10.41 -15.89 -11.78
C TRP A 65 -11.32 -17.01 -12.30
N LYS A 66 -11.40 -18.14 -11.59
CA LYS A 66 -12.23 -19.29 -11.99
C LYS A 66 -13.72 -18.95 -12.05
N GLU A 67 -14.18 -18.05 -11.19
CA GLU A 67 -15.59 -17.66 -11.11
C GLU A 67 -15.98 -16.59 -12.14
N ASN A 68 -15.11 -15.62 -12.44
CA ASN A 68 -15.49 -14.43 -13.22
C ASN A 68 -15.18 -14.51 -14.72
N ILE A 69 -14.13 -15.25 -15.11
CA ILE A 69 -13.70 -15.33 -16.52
C ILE A 69 -14.76 -15.96 -17.43
N PRO A 70 -15.41 -17.10 -17.07
CA PRO A 70 -16.35 -17.73 -17.98
C PRO A 70 -17.50 -16.79 -18.38
N LEU A 71 -17.93 -15.89 -17.49
CA LEU A 71 -19.03 -14.96 -17.77
C LEU A 71 -18.61 -13.81 -18.70
N LEU A 72 -17.43 -13.25 -18.47
CA LEU A 72 -16.95 -12.02 -19.12
C LEU A 72 -16.26 -12.28 -20.47
N ILE A 73 -15.61 -13.45 -20.63
CA ILE A 73 -14.86 -13.77 -21.86
C ILE A 73 -15.81 -13.95 -23.07
N HIS A 74 -17.06 -14.34 -22.82
CA HIS A 74 -18.07 -14.56 -23.85
C HIS A 74 -18.89 -13.31 -24.18
N THR A 75 -18.91 -12.31 -23.29
CA THR A 75 -19.82 -11.16 -23.40
C THR A 75 -19.11 -9.84 -23.70
N ALA A 76 -17.90 -9.61 -23.16
CA ALA A 76 -17.19 -8.35 -23.35
C ALA A 76 -15.68 -8.48 -23.02
N PRO A 77 -14.83 -8.93 -23.97
CA PRO A 77 -13.41 -9.16 -23.71
C PRO A 77 -12.60 -7.89 -23.34
N LEU A 78 -12.98 -6.70 -23.84
CA LEU A 78 -12.36 -5.43 -23.42
C LEU A 78 -12.76 -5.04 -22.00
N LEU A 79 -14.00 -5.35 -21.59
CA LEU A 79 -14.45 -5.14 -20.22
C LEU A 79 -13.72 -6.08 -19.27
N LEU A 80 -13.44 -7.32 -19.69
CA LEU A 80 -12.62 -8.26 -18.93
C LEU A 80 -11.21 -7.72 -18.67
N GLN A 81 -10.56 -7.11 -19.67
CA GLN A 81 -9.22 -6.54 -19.51
C GLN A 81 -9.22 -5.31 -18.59
N TRP A 82 -10.20 -4.41 -18.74
CA TRP A 82 -10.37 -3.26 -17.85
C TRP A 82 -10.71 -3.69 -16.42
N TRP A 83 -11.61 -4.66 -16.28
CA TRP A 83 -12.02 -5.21 -15.00
C TRP A 83 -10.85 -5.91 -14.30
N HIS A 84 -10.05 -6.68 -15.05
CA HIS A 84 -8.84 -7.31 -14.56
C HIS A 84 -7.84 -6.28 -14.04
N TYR A 85 -7.61 -5.20 -14.80
CA TYR A 85 -6.73 -4.12 -14.36
C TYR A 85 -7.28 -3.41 -13.12
N GLY A 86 -8.55 -2.99 -13.16
CA GLY A 86 -9.23 -2.28 -12.07
C GLY A 86 -9.37 -3.10 -10.79
N HIS A 87 -9.38 -4.43 -10.90
CA HIS A 87 -9.46 -5.33 -9.74
C HIS A 87 -8.11 -5.88 -9.28
N SER A 88 -7.02 -5.52 -9.96
CA SER A 88 -5.69 -5.97 -9.54
C SER A 88 -5.30 -5.31 -8.21
N GLY A 89 -4.66 -6.07 -7.31
CA GLY A 89 -4.14 -5.51 -6.05
C GLY A 89 -3.20 -4.32 -6.27
N THR A 90 -2.46 -4.30 -7.38
CA THR A 90 -1.60 -3.17 -7.76
C THR A 90 -2.40 -1.90 -8.09
N HIS A 91 -3.53 -2.02 -8.78
CA HIS A 91 -4.38 -0.87 -9.08
C HIS A 91 -5.01 -0.29 -7.80
N TYR A 92 -5.60 -1.13 -6.95
CA TYR A 92 -6.14 -0.70 -5.67
C TYR A 92 -5.08 -0.05 -4.77
N GLN A 93 -3.89 -0.65 -4.71
CA GLN A 93 -2.76 -0.10 -3.98
C GLN A 93 -2.37 1.29 -4.52
N GLN A 94 -2.28 1.47 -5.84
CA GLN A 94 -1.96 2.76 -6.46
C GLN A 94 -3.03 3.83 -6.16
N CYS A 95 -4.31 3.49 -6.30
CA CYS A 95 -5.41 4.40 -5.98
C CYS A 95 -5.38 4.83 -4.52
N CYS A 96 -5.21 3.88 -3.60
CA CYS A 96 -5.17 4.17 -2.16
C CYS A 96 -3.96 5.03 -1.78
N LEU A 97 -2.77 4.75 -2.33
CA LEU A 97 -1.58 5.56 -2.09
C LEU A 97 -1.71 6.97 -2.66
N PHE A 98 -2.31 7.10 -3.85
CA PHE A 98 -2.58 8.41 -4.44
C PHE A 98 -3.57 9.21 -3.58
N MET A 99 -4.66 8.59 -3.12
CA MET A 99 -5.60 9.22 -2.20
C MET A 99 -4.90 9.65 -0.91
N ALA A 100 -4.08 8.79 -0.30
CA ALA A 100 -3.33 9.11 0.91
C ALA A 100 -2.42 10.33 0.70
N TRP A 101 -1.71 10.35 -0.43
CA TRP A 101 -0.85 11.46 -0.82
C TRP A 101 -1.61 12.78 -1.01
N THR A 102 -2.86 12.74 -1.50
CA THR A 102 -3.67 13.95 -1.68
C THR A 102 -4.30 14.47 -0.40
N VAL A 103 -4.52 13.60 0.59
CA VAL A 103 -5.18 13.94 1.85
C VAL A 103 -4.17 14.45 2.88
N VAL A 104 -2.98 13.85 2.95
CA VAL A 104 -1.96 14.18 3.94
C VAL A 104 -1.17 15.40 3.50
N ASP A 105 -0.97 16.34 4.42
CA ASP A 105 -0.15 17.52 4.16
C ASP A 105 1.32 17.08 3.95
N PRO A 106 1.99 17.48 2.86
CA PRO A 106 3.41 17.21 2.66
C PRO A 106 4.30 17.66 3.82
N ALA A 107 3.93 18.71 4.56
CA ALA A 107 4.67 19.17 5.74
C ALA A 107 4.67 18.14 6.88
N ASP A 108 3.67 17.25 6.93
CA ASP A 108 3.59 16.17 7.90
C ASP A 108 4.37 14.92 7.48
N LEU A 109 4.79 14.85 6.20
CA LEU A 109 5.57 13.77 5.60
C LEU A 109 7.05 14.17 5.56
N VAL A 110 7.68 14.24 6.74
CA VAL A 110 9.10 14.63 6.86
C VAL A 110 10.00 13.77 5.95
N SER A 111 10.69 14.47 5.03
CA SER A 111 11.67 13.98 4.04
C SER A 111 11.13 13.05 2.93
N GLY A 112 10.75 13.67 1.81
CA GLY A 112 10.62 13.01 0.51
C GLY A 112 11.23 13.90 -0.58
N GLU A 113 11.88 13.30 -1.56
CA GLU A 113 12.31 14.00 -2.78
C GLU A 113 11.07 14.59 -3.48
N PRO A 114 11.18 15.78 -4.08
CA PRO A 114 10.05 16.43 -4.74
C PRO A 114 9.49 15.55 -5.88
N VAL A 115 8.17 15.62 -6.07
CA VAL A 115 7.48 14.97 -7.19
C VAL A 115 8.18 15.34 -8.50
N THR A 116 8.71 14.33 -9.19
CA THR A 116 9.33 14.50 -10.50
C THR A 116 8.34 14.10 -11.57
N SER A 117 7.76 15.09 -12.25
CA SER A 117 7.04 14.88 -13.50
C SER A 117 8.06 14.70 -14.61
N SER A 118 8.11 13.53 -15.26
CA SER A 118 8.87 13.38 -16.49
C SER A 118 8.14 14.12 -17.62
N PRO A 119 8.78 15.07 -18.31
CA PRO A 119 8.12 15.89 -19.34
C PRO A 119 7.74 15.11 -20.62
N ALA A 120 8.04 13.80 -20.69
CA ALA A 120 7.84 12.97 -21.88
C ALA A 120 6.76 11.88 -21.73
N SER A 121 6.09 11.76 -20.59
CA SER A 121 5.00 10.79 -20.42
C SER A 121 3.89 11.34 -19.53
N ASP A 122 2.64 10.97 -19.82
CA ASP A 122 1.47 11.23 -18.96
C ASP A 122 1.54 10.49 -17.59
N ILE A 123 2.65 9.81 -17.31
CA ILE A 123 2.90 9.07 -16.07
C ILE A 123 3.53 10.00 -15.05
N VAL A 124 2.75 10.37 -14.04
CA VAL A 124 3.25 11.08 -12.84
C VAL A 124 3.85 10.07 -11.87
N THR A 125 5.14 10.21 -11.56
CA THR A 125 5.79 9.39 -10.53
C THR A 125 5.81 10.17 -9.22
N VAL A 126 5.23 9.58 -8.17
CA VAL A 126 5.18 10.16 -6.82
C VAL A 126 5.98 9.27 -5.87
N ASP A 127 6.88 9.86 -5.09
CA ASP A 127 7.54 9.13 -3.99
C ASP A 127 6.58 9.00 -2.81
N VAL A 128 5.99 7.81 -2.68
CA VAL A 128 5.05 7.44 -1.62
C VAL A 128 5.75 6.86 -0.39
N THR A 129 7.08 6.76 -0.40
CA THR A 129 7.86 6.23 0.73
C THR A 129 7.53 6.91 2.06
N PRO A 130 7.39 8.25 2.14
CA PRO A 130 7.07 8.92 3.41
C PRO A 130 5.73 8.51 4.01
N LEU A 131 4.76 8.06 3.19
CA LEU A 131 3.45 7.62 3.68
C LEU A 131 3.56 6.40 4.61
N THR A 132 4.61 5.59 4.47
CA THR A 132 4.86 4.44 5.36
C THR A 132 5.20 4.83 6.79
N ASN A 133 5.53 6.12 7.04
CA ASN A 133 5.77 6.65 8.38
C ASN A 133 4.47 6.90 9.16
N LEU A 134 3.32 6.97 8.48
CA LEU A 134 2.01 7.09 9.13
C LEU A 134 1.60 5.82 9.87
N LEU A 135 2.23 4.69 9.54
CA LEU A 135 1.98 3.41 10.18
C LEU A 135 2.54 3.38 11.59
N THR A 136 1.65 3.07 12.53
CA THR A 136 1.95 2.86 13.94
C THR A 136 2.50 1.46 14.17
N ARG A 137 2.95 1.21 15.39
CA ARG A 137 3.40 -0.12 15.79
C ARG A 137 2.28 -1.17 15.70
N SER A 138 1.05 -0.82 16.09
CA SER A 138 -0.11 -1.72 16.02
C SER A 138 -0.43 -2.12 14.59
N ASP A 139 -0.28 -1.21 13.64
CA ASP A 139 -0.45 -1.49 12.21
C ASP A 139 0.58 -2.49 11.72
N LEU A 140 1.84 -2.31 12.13
CA LEU A 140 2.91 -3.24 11.77
C LEU A 140 2.69 -4.63 12.39
N VAL A 141 2.14 -4.71 13.61
CA VAL A 141 1.72 -5.99 14.21
C VAL A 141 0.60 -6.62 13.38
N TYR A 142 -0.40 -5.85 12.97
CA TYR A 142 -1.49 -6.33 12.14
C TYR A 142 -1.00 -6.85 10.78
N LEU A 143 -0.11 -6.11 10.11
CA LEU A 143 0.39 -6.43 8.78
C LEU A 143 1.44 -7.55 8.76
N LEU A 144 2.31 -7.63 9.78
CA LEU A 144 3.49 -8.51 9.79
C LEU A 144 3.41 -9.64 10.83
N GLY A 145 2.44 -9.59 11.75
CA GLY A 145 2.36 -10.47 12.92
C GLY A 145 3.40 -10.11 13.99
N ASP A 146 4.68 -10.30 13.68
CA ASP A 146 5.81 -10.00 14.57
C ASP A 146 6.80 -9.04 13.88
N PRO A 147 6.58 -7.72 13.99
CA PRO A 147 7.46 -6.73 13.38
C PRO A 147 8.91 -6.75 13.90
N ASP A 148 9.19 -7.17 15.14
CA ASP A 148 10.59 -7.22 15.65
C ASP A 148 11.35 -8.39 15.05
N ARG A 149 10.69 -9.53 14.91
CA ARG A 149 11.27 -10.69 14.25
C ARG A 149 11.50 -10.42 12.76
N VAL A 150 10.59 -9.70 12.11
CA VAL A 150 10.79 -9.26 10.72
C VAL A 150 11.93 -8.25 10.61
N ALA A 151 12.04 -7.26 11.51
CA ALA A 151 13.17 -6.33 11.54
C ALA A 151 14.50 -7.06 11.74
N THR A 152 14.56 -8.01 12.67
CA THR A 152 15.75 -8.84 12.92
C THR A 152 16.13 -9.64 11.67
N TRP A 153 15.14 -10.24 11.00
CA TRP A 153 15.35 -10.94 9.74
C TRP A 153 15.89 -9.99 8.66
N CYS A 154 15.32 -8.80 8.50
CA CYS A 154 15.80 -7.79 7.55
C CYS A 154 17.27 -7.42 7.81
N SER A 155 17.60 -7.10 9.07
CA SER A 155 18.97 -6.83 9.51
C SER A 155 19.95 -7.98 9.19
N GLN A 156 19.54 -9.23 9.38
CA GLN A 156 20.35 -10.39 9.02
C GLN A 156 20.56 -10.54 7.51
N GLN A 157 19.52 -10.27 6.70
CA GLN A 157 19.63 -10.31 5.24
C GLN A 157 20.59 -9.24 4.71
N LEU A 158 20.57 -8.04 5.29
CA LEU A 158 21.45 -6.95 4.88
C LEU A 158 22.93 -7.21 5.18
N ARG A 159 23.23 -8.04 6.19
CA ARG A 159 24.60 -8.48 6.52
C ARG A 159 25.16 -9.52 5.56
N ARG A 160 24.33 -10.15 4.73
CA ARG A 160 24.79 -11.12 3.73
C ARG A 160 25.57 -10.42 2.61
N PRO A 161 26.53 -11.12 1.96
CA PRO A 161 27.12 -10.67 0.70
C PRO A 161 26.04 -10.29 -0.31
N LEU A 162 26.34 -9.34 -1.20
CA LEU A 162 25.35 -8.77 -2.12
C LEU A 162 24.74 -9.85 -3.04
N GLU A 163 25.53 -10.86 -3.39
CA GLU A 163 25.19 -12.00 -4.21
C GLU A 163 24.17 -12.94 -3.54
N GLU A 164 24.15 -12.96 -2.19
CA GLU A 164 23.24 -13.77 -1.39
C GLU A 164 22.07 -12.96 -0.82
N ARG A 165 22.06 -11.65 -1.02
CA ARG A 165 21.03 -10.76 -0.50
C ARG A 165 19.74 -10.96 -1.30
N ARG A 166 18.62 -11.08 -0.58
CA ARG A 166 17.29 -11.07 -1.19
C ARG A 166 17.10 -9.82 -2.05
N ALA A 167 16.72 -10.04 -3.31
CA ALA A 167 16.40 -8.95 -4.23
C ALA A 167 15.34 -8.03 -3.62
N GLY A 168 15.49 -6.72 -3.86
CA GLY A 168 14.51 -5.73 -3.40
C GLY A 168 14.58 -5.31 -1.94
N LEU A 169 15.34 -5.98 -1.06
CA LEU A 169 15.57 -5.54 0.31
C LEU A 169 16.94 -4.87 0.42
N THR A 170 16.94 -3.55 0.56
CA THR A 170 18.17 -2.73 0.61
C THR A 170 18.32 -1.91 1.89
N ALA A 171 17.25 -1.79 2.67
CA ALA A 171 17.26 -1.07 3.94
C ALA A 171 16.47 -1.82 5.04
N ASP A 172 16.75 -1.48 6.29
CA ASP A 172 16.11 -2.11 7.46
C ASP A 172 14.64 -1.67 7.58
N LEU A 173 13.79 -2.53 8.17
CA LEU A 173 12.36 -2.25 8.40
C LEU A 173 12.11 -0.95 9.19
N ASN A 174 13.06 -0.52 10.02
CA ASN A 174 12.92 0.71 10.78
C ASN A 174 13.15 1.99 9.95
N THR A 175 13.55 1.85 8.70
CA THR A 175 13.74 2.97 7.76
C THR A 175 12.53 3.12 6.84
N PRO A 176 12.16 4.35 6.40
CA PRO A 176 11.07 4.55 5.44
C PRO A 176 11.26 3.72 4.17
N ARG A 177 12.50 3.64 3.67
CA ARG A 177 12.85 2.84 2.50
C ARG A 177 12.61 1.34 2.71
N GLY A 178 13.07 0.79 3.83
CA GLY A 178 12.86 -0.64 4.11
C GLY A 178 11.39 -0.99 4.32
N ARG A 179 10.60 -0.08 4.92
CA ARG A 179 9.14 -0.22 4.99
C ARG A 179 8.50 -0.22 3.61
N ALA A 180 8.85 0.73 2.75
CA ALA A 180 8.30 0.80 1.40
C ALA A 180 8.66 -0.44 0.57
N GLU A 181 9.92 -0.91 0.65
CA GLU A 181 10.37 -2.11 -0.03
C GLU A 181 9.62 -3.36 0.42
N LEU A 182 9.40 -3.52 1.73
CA LEU A 182 8.72 -4.70 2.28
C LEU A 182 7.19 -4.67 2.11
N LEU A 183 6.57 -3.52 2.37
CA LEU A 183 5.12 -3.39 2.48
C LEU A 183 4.44 -3.00 1.15
N LEU A 184 5.08 -2.17 0.34
CA LEU A 184 4.51 -1.70 -0.92
C LEU A 184 5.00 -2.51 -2.12
N ARG A 185 6.06 -3.30 -1.96
CA ARG A 185 6.62 -4.16 -3.01
C ARG A 185 6.90 -5.58 -2.50
N PRO A 186 5.94 -6.23 -1.82
CA PRO A 186 6.17 -7.53 -1.20
C PRO A 186 6.63 -8.58 -2.22
N GLU A 187 6.17 -8.51 -3.46
CA GLU A 187 6.58 -9.41 -4.54
C GLU A 187 8.07 -9.34 -4.87
N ARG A 188 8.76 -8.22 -4.61
CA ARG A 188 10.21 -8.14 -4.81
C ARG A 188 10.99 -8.83 -3.69
N VAL A 189 10.47 -8.78 -2.47
CA VAL A 189 11.11 -9.37 -1.28
C VAL A 189 10.78 -10.87 -1.14
N PHE A 190 9.55 -11.26 -1.49
CA PHE A 190 9.00 -12.60 -1.32
C PHE A 190 8.93 -13.43 -2.60
N THR A 191 9.52 -12.98 -3.73
CA THR A 191 9.49 -13.70 -5.03
C THR A 191 10.06 -15.12 -4.97
N ASN A 192 10.76 -15.49 -3.91
CA ASN A 192 11.32 -16.84 -3.70
C ASN A 192 10.66 -17.67 -2.59
N CYS A 193 9.45 -17.30 -2.11
CA CYS A 193 8.76 -18.08 -1.07
C CYS A 193 7.91 -19.25 -1.61
N ASN A 194 7.76 -19.42 -2.93
CA ASN A 194 7.14 -20.61 -3.54
C ASN A 194 8.08 -21.85 -3.58
N ARG A 195 9.16 -21.87 -2.78
CA ARG A 195 10.08 -23.00 -2.61
C ARG A 195 10.44 -23.25 -1.13
N ALA A 196 9.44 -23.33 -0.26
CA ALA A 196 9.59 -24.06 0.99
C ALA A 196 8.67 -25.30 0.94
N PRO A 197 9.20 -26.52 1.11
CA PRO A 197 8.34 -27.69 1.33
C PRO A 197 7.63 -27.59 2.70
N PRO A 198 6.58 -28.38 2.94
CA PRO A 198 5.73 -28.30 4.14
C PRO A 198 6.49 -28.39 5.46
#